data_AF-A0A4Q2T587-F1
#
_entry.id   AF-A0A4Q2T587-F1
#
_cell.length_a   1.000
_cell.length_b   1.000
_cell.length_c   1.000
_cell.angle_alpha   90.00
_cell.angle_beta   90.00
_cell.angle_gamma   90.00
#
_symmetry.space_group_name_H-M   'P 1'
#
loop_
_entity.id
_entity.type
_entity.pdbx_description
1 polymer ?
#
loop_
_entity_poly.entity_id
_entity_poly.type
_entity_poly.pdbx_seq_one_letter_code
_entity_poly.pdbx_strand_id
1 'polypeptide(L)'
;MRILRYFVQAFSMLPLLLAMEARAEERYVTFAENRGWTVSYDREQNNCIAVPKVSDGLYFIRSSSREIVVMIAGPKFAWVTDGQDYKVEIRTDRERWDGTMRADTDEGFGGLYVSDPSESFMSALRGASRLSLRVDNVNYGPYSLSGSSDTLKQILGCAQAVERGEFKPAEPDYIGMNSLVSWKSEDFGKSYTSEGWTLALKGQDNVDGTATAYLEVSREGKGSATIKAESVPEGRGFGKLGIYKFDWSDPAVLFTSYTGGAHCCIEARVALSTDDGINIIDLGQFDGDVVHPVDLDGDDIYEFELADQRFLYAFAPYAGSVPPVQVQALRDGKFIDVTKEAAYRPVVERALLRTMKLCGEEQYPGACAGALANAALLGLYNSAFEFMVFDEINEKLEDSYLKCSDSAACRGRGDFKDFQEAVAFRLKDWGYDTEPALSEPAAAFFGELAKTKTGYSAPGDTTEGGCAMGPTRFEEAPAKGIVAVSGYEYTCHIGRADVLHDSVVTEAFCTGEGEYWLDRQIFEKDGADLWQHSLSRMESGLKPVKAAPCPAKP
;
A
#
# COMPACT_ATOMS: atom_id res chain seq x y z
N MET A 1 46.94 -1.12 0.68
CA MET A 1 45.76 -1.87 0.22
C MET A 1 45.71 -3.15 1.04
N ARG A 2 44.66 -3.38 1.84
CA ARG A 2 44.46 -4.63 2.60
C ARG A 2 43.60 -5.56 1.77
N ILE A 3 44.20 -6.27 0.84
CA ILE A 3 43.59 -7.21 -0.10
C ILE A 3 42.83 -8.35 0.63
N LEU A 4 43.37 -8.91 1.73
CA LEU A 4 42.84 -10.11 2.37
C LEU A 4 41.53 -9.93 3.15
N ARG A 5 41.31 -8.73 3.73
CA ARG A 5 40.06 -8.36 4.44
C ARG A 5 38.79 -8.55 3.62
N TYR A 6 38.96 -8.63 2.29
CA TYR A 6 37.88 -8.71 1.33
C TYR A 6 37.60 -10.15 0.85
N PHE A 7 38.57 -11.07 1.02
CA PHE A 7 38.43 -12.48 0.61
C PHE A 7 37.75 -13.35 1.65
N VAL A 8 37.98 -13.09 2.95
CA VAL A 8 37.45 -13.91 4.04
C VAL A 8 35.91 -13.84 4.09
N GLN A 9 35.31 -12.70 3.72
CA GLN A 9 33.85 -12.56 3.59
C GLN A 9 33.25 -13.36 2.42
N ALA A 10 34.01 -13.59 1.33
CA ALA A 10 33.57 -14.39 0.19
C ALA A 10 33.77 -15.91 0.42
N PHE A 11 34.72 -16.31 1.26
CA PHE A 11 35.11 -17.71 1.46
C PHE A 11 34.42 -18.43 2.63
N SER A 12 33.71 -17.70 3.49
CA SER A 12 33.00 -18.28 4.64
C SER A 12 31.66 -18.95 4.29
N MET A 13 31.50 -19.43 3.05
CA MET A 13 30.31 -20.14 2.58
C MET A 13 30.40 -21.65 2.86
N LEU A 14 30.02 -22.06 4.08
CA LEU A 14 29.20 -23.24 4.40
C LEU A 14 28.99 -23.34 5.95
N PRO A 15 27.79 -23.68 6.45
CA PRO A 15 26.50 -23.02 6.33
C PRO A 15 26.13 -22.33 7.67
N LEU A 16 26.20 -21.01 7.72
CA LEU A 16 25.47 -20.23 8.72
C LEU A 16 25.10 -18.90 8.07
N LEU A 17 23.79 -18.64 8.01
CA LEU A 17 23.11 -17.41 7.59
C LEU A 17 22.87 -17.22 6.08
N LEU A 18 21.63 -17.51 5.69
CA LEU A 18 20.94 -16.99 4.49
C LEU A 18 21.10 -15.46 4.29
N ALA A 19 21.38 -14.70 5.36
CA ALA A 19 21.62 -13.25 5.31
C ALA A 19 23.02 -12.86 4.77
N MET A 20 24.02 -13.74 4.82
CA MET A 20 25.34 -13.49 4.21
C MET A 20 25.35 -13.80 2.71
N GLU A 21 24.62 -14.83 2.27
CA GLU A 21 24.50 -15.18 0.85
C GLU A 21 23.86 -14.04 0.04
N ALA A 22 22.78 -13.44 0.54
CA ALA A 22 22.14 -12.28 -0.09
C ALA A 22 23.06 -11.06 -0.23
N ARG A 23 23.89 -10.76 0.80
CA ARG A 23 24.86 -9.65 0.74
C ARG A 23 26.06 -9.94 -0.18
N ALA A 24 26.45 -11.21 -0.30
CA ALA A 24 27.55 -11.60 -1.17
C ALA A 24 27.15 -11.54 -2.66
N GLU A 25 25.92 -11.93 -3.02
CA GLU A 25 25.36 -11.77 -4.37
C GLU A 25 25.15 -10.29 -4.75
N GLU A 26 24.82 -9.42 -3.78
CA GLU A 26 24.73 -7.98 -4.03
C GLU A 26 26.08 -7.32 -4.34
N ARG A 27 27.17 -7.82 -3.75
CA ARG A 27 28.51 -7.26 -3.90
C ARG A 27 29.24 -7.80 -5.14
N TYR A 28 29.17 -9.11 -5.39
CA TYR A 28 29.93 -9.76 -6.46
C TYR A 28 29.03 -10.13 -7.65
N VAL A 29 29.26 -9.53 -8.81
CA VAL A 29 28.57 -9.88 -10.06
C VAL A 29 29.42 -10.89 -10.82
N THR A 30 28.97 -12.14 -10.95
CA THR A 30 29.67 -13.16 -11.73
C THR A 30 29.78 -12.73 -13.20
N PHE A 31 31.01 -12.65 -13.70
CA PHE A 31 31.32 -12.29 -15.09
C PHE A 31 31.56 -13.53 -15.95
N ALA A 32 32.31 -14.50 -15.44
CA ALA A 32 32.61 -15.73 -16.15
C ALA A 32 33.03 -16.85 -15.20
N GLU A 33 32.83 -18.09 -15.63
CA GLU A 33 33.36 -19.25 -14.94
C GLU A 33 34.18 -20.14 -15.87
N ASN A 34 35.13 -20.87 -15.30
CA ASN A 34 35.79 -21.97 -15.97
C ASN A 34 36.01 -23.15 -15.00
N ARG A 35 36.78 -24.15 -15.44
CA ARG A 35 37.03 -25.37 -14.65
C ARG A 35 37.72 -25.13 -13.31
N GLY A 36 38.50 -24.04 -13.17
CA GLY A 36 39.32 -23.79 -11.99
C GLY A 36 38.94 -22.52 -11.20
N TRP A 37 38.26 -21.56 -11.82
CA TRP A 37 37.96 -20.25 -11.22
C TRP A 37 36.55 -19.76 -11.50
N THR A 38 36.09 -18.88 -10.63
CA THR A 38 34.98 -17.96 -10.84
C THR A 38 35.55 -16.54 -10.93
N VAL A 39 35.17 -15.80 -11.98
CA VAL A 39 35.56 -14.41 -12.21
C VAL A 39 34.36 -13.53 -11.95
N SER A 40 34.49 -12.55 -11.06
CA SER A 40 33.42 -11.66 -10.64
C SER A 40 33.88 -10.21 -10.62
N TYR A 41 32.94 -9.28 -10.78
CA TYR A 41 33.12 -7.86 -10.49
C TYR A 41 32.73 -7.58 -9.03
N ASP A 42 33.65 -7.02 -8.25
CA ASP A 42 33.39 -6.51 -6.90
C ASP A 42 32.89 -5.06 -7.02
N ARG A 43 31.59 -4.85 -6.78
CA ARG A 43 30.92 -3.55 -6.83
C ARG A 43 31.46 -2.57 -5.79
N GLU A 44 31.90 -3.06 -4.64
CA GLU A 44 32.34 -2.21 -3.53
C GLU A 44 33.76 -1.68 -3.79
N GLN A 45 34.65 -2.55 -4.28
CA GLN A 45 36.05 -2.20 -4.53
C GLN A 45 36.31 -1.76 -5.98
N ASN A 46 35.29 -1.79 -6.83
CA ASN A 46 35.34 -1.44 -8.24
C ASN A 46 36.50 -2.15 -8.98
N ASN A 47 36.62 -3.46 -8.76
CA ASN A 47 37.66 -4.30 -9.34
C ASN A 47 37.10 -5.64 -9.83
N CYS A 48 37.85 -6.32 -10.68
CA CYS A 48 37.55 -7.68 -11.11
C CYS A 48 38.43 -8.67 -10.36
N ILE A 49 37.83 -9.73 -9.86
CA ILE A 49 38.47 -10.73 -9.03
C ILE A 49 38.27 -12.11 -9.66
N ALA A 50 39.34 -12.92 -9.68
CA ALA A 50 39.26 -14.33 -10.05
C ALA A 50 39.63 -15.18 -8.84
N VAL A 51 38.65 -15.93 -8.36
CA VAL A 51 38.73 -16.76 -7.16
C VAL A 51 38.85 -18.22 -7.57
N PRO A 52 39.84 -18.98 -7.05
CA PRO A 52 39.93 -20.41 -7.31
C PRO A 52 38.73 -21.12 -6.66
N LYS A 53 38.20 -22.16 -7.31
CA LYS A 53 37.07 -22.96 -6.78
C LYS A 53 37.43 -23.82 -5.55
N VAL A 54 38.63 -23.65 -5.00
CA VAL A 54 39.16 -24.35 -3.81
C VAL A 54 39.66 -23.31 -2.80
N SER A 55 39.64 -23.64 -1.51
CA SER A 55 39.86 -22.67 -0.41
C SER A 55 41.26 -22.15 -0.18
N ASP A 56 42.26 -22.73 -0.86
CA ASP A 56 43.62 -22.24 -0.90
C ASP A 56 44.14 -22.24 -2.34
N GLY A 57 44.76 -21.14 -2.76
CA GLY A 57 45.19 -21.07 -4.16
C GLY A 57 45.62 -19.70 -4.65
N LEU A 58 45.63 -19.60 -5.97
CA LEU A 58 46.04 -18.42 -6.72
C LEU A 58 44.81 -17.58 -7.08
N TYR A 59 44.86 -16.32 -6.65
CA TYR A 59 43.87 -15.30 -6.88
C TYR A 59 44.44 -14.26 -7.84
N PHE A 60 43.59 -13.77 -8.74
CA PHE A 60 43.93 -12.63 -9.60
C PHE A 60 42.97 -11.49 -9.27
N ILE A 61 43.49 -10.29 -9.15
CA ILE A 61 42.69 -9.09 -8.93
C ILE A 61 43.15 -8.06 -9.94
N ARG A 62 42.20 -7.41 -10.59
CA ARG A 62 42.48 -6.36 -11.56
C ARG A 62 41.60 -5.16 -11.27
N SER A 63 42.22 -4.05 -10.90
CA SER A 63 41.51 -2.79 -10.70
C SER A 63 41.16 -2.15 -12.05
N SER A 64 40.25 -1.17 -12.01
CA SER A 64 40.00 -0.26 -13.12
C SER A 64 41.21 0.64 -13.47
N SER A 65 42.21 0.76 -12.57
CA SER A 65 43.45 1.53 -12.80
C SER A 65 44.54 0.78 -13.57
N ARG A 66 44.22 -0.41 -14.14
CA ARG A 66 45.11 -1.34 -14.86
C ARG A 66 46.11 -2.12 -14.00
N GLU A 67 46.11 -1.93 -12.69
CA GLU A 67 46.94 -2.74 -11.78
C GLU A 67 46.47 -4.19 -11.79
N ILE A 68 47.42 -5.13 -11.89
CA ILE A 68 47.16 -6.57 -11.72
C ILE A 68 47.83 -7.03 -10.43
N VAL A 69 47.04 -7.55 -9.50
CA VAL A 69 47.56 -8.21 -8.31
C VAL A 69 47.42 -9.71 -8.47
N VAL A 70 48.51 -10.43 -8.20
CA VAL A 70 48.50 -11.89 -8.09
C VAL A 70 48.81 -12.27 -6.66
N MET A 71 47.92 -13.05 -6.07
CA MET A 71 48.00 -13.41 -4.66
C MET A 71 47.89 -14.92 -4.48
N ILE A 72 48.73 -15.48 -3.62
CA ILE A 72 48.60 -16.84 -3.11
C ILE A 72 48.14 -16.72 -1.67
N ALA A 73 46.93 -17.18 -1.40
CA ALA A 73 46.32 -17.03 -0.08
C ALA A 73 45.64 -18.32 0.40
N GLY A 74 45.51 -18.42 1.71
CA GLY A 74 44.98 -19.60 2.39
C GLY A 74 45.23 -19.55 3.90
N PRO A 75 44.54 -20.41 4.68
CA PRO A 75 44.73 -20.46 6.14
C PRO A 75 46.16 -20.87 6.54
N LYS A 76 46.87 -21.59 5.65
CA LYS A 76 48.26 -22.00 5.84
C LYS A 76 49.26 -20.84 5.85
N PHE A 77 48.83 -19.64 5.48
CA PHE A 77 49.65 -18.43 5.52
C PHE A 77 49.35 -17.55 6.74
N ALA A 78 48.52 -17.97 7.70
CA ALA A 78 48.21 -17.17 8.89
C ALA A 78 49.43 -16.79 9.76
N TRP A 79 50.59 -17.39 9.51
CA TRP A 79 51.86 -17.10 10.19
C TRP A 79 52.63 -15.90 9.60
N VAL A 80 52.28 -15.43 8.39
CA VAL A 80 52.95 -14.28 7.79
C VAL A 80 52.59 -13.00 8.56
N THR A 81 53.47 -12.00 8.53
CA THR A 81 53.25 -10.72 9.21
C THR A 81 52.72 -9.67 8.22
N ASP A 82 51.58 -9.04 8.53
CA ASP A 82 50.94 -8.03 7.68
C ASP A 82 51.93 -6.97 7.18
N GLY A 83 51.97 -6.75 5.87
CA GLY A 83 52.84 -5.76 5.22
C GLY A 83 54.33 -6.09 5.19
N GLN A 84 54.77 -7.26 5.67
CA GLN A 84 56.16 -7.71 5.54
C GLN A 84 56.44 -8.30 4.16
N ASP A 85 57.63 -8.04 3.63
CA ASP A 85 58.09 -8.62 2.37
C ASP A 85 58.82 -9.96 2.62
N TYR A 86 58.47 -10.98 1.86
CA TYR A 86 59.04 -12.33 1.94
C TYR A 86 59.75 -12.70 0.64
N LYS A 87 60.96 -13.26 0.76
CA LYS A 87 61.63 -13.89 -0.39
C LYS A 87 60.95 -15.21 -0.71
N VAL A 88 60.57 -15.37 -1.96
CA VAL A 88 59.84 -16.54 -2.42
C VAL A 88 60.50 -17.17 -3.63
N GLU A 89 60.36 -18.48 -3.73
CA GLU A 89 60.70 -19.25 -4.93
C GLU A 89 59.42 -19.93 -5.41
N ILE A 90 58.95 -19.56 -6.59
CA ILE A 90 57.81 -20.18 -7.25
C ILE A 90 58.35 -21.20 -8.25
N ARG A 91 57.84 -22.43 -8.19
CA ARG A 91 58.12 -23.47 -9.18
C ARG A 91 56.84 -23.89 -9.86
N THR A 92 56.83 -23.83 -11.18
CA THR A 92 55.80 -24.48 -11.98
C THR A 92 56.33 -25.77 -12.58
N ASP A 93 55.47 -26.51 -13.27
CA ASP A 93 55.86 -27.67 -14.09
C ASP A 93 56.70 -27.28 -15.33
N ARG A 94 56.97 -25.99 -15.53
CA ARG A 94 57.72 -25.46 -16.68
C ARG A 94 58.91 -24.60 -16.29
N GLU A 95 58.71 -23.66 -15.37
CA GLU A 95 59.68 -22.62 -15.04
C GLU A 95 59.83 -22.44 -13.54
N ARG A 96 60.95 -21.83 -13.15
CA ARG A 96 61.21 -21.36 -11.80
C ARG A 96 61.29 -19.84 -11.83
N TRP A 97 60.70 -19.20 -10.83
CA TRP A 97 60.81 -17.78 -10.60
C TRP A 97 61.21 -17.51 -9.15
N ASP A 98 62.18 -16.63 -8.95
CA ASP A 98 62.60 -16.15 -7.63
C ASP A 98 62.25 -14.67 -7.50
N GLY A 99 61.73 -14.27 -6.35
CA GLY A 99 61.38 -12.86 -6.14
C GLY A 99 60.94 -12.56 -4.73
N THR A 100 60.24 -11.44 -4.58
CA THR A 100 59.72 -10.96 -3.29
C THR A 100 58.22 -10.77 -3.42
N MET A 101 57.46 -11.26 -2.45
CA MET A 101 56.02 -11.04 -2.33
C MET A 101 55.71 -10.39 -0.98
N ARG A 102 54.76 -9.47 -0.97
CA ARG A 102 54.33 -8.76 0.22
C ARG A 102 53.21 -9.54 0.91
N ALA A 103 53.25 -9.60 2.23
CA ALA A 103 52.24 -10.25 3.03
C ALA A 103 51.03 -9.36 3.29
N ASP A 104 49.89 -10.00 3.40
CA ASP A 104 48.62 -9.44 3.84
C ASP A 104 47.89 -10.48 4.69
N THR A 105 47.25 -10.05 5.77
CA THR A 105 46.60 -10.94 6.74
C THR A 105 45.25 -10.40 7.16
N ASP A 106 44.28 -11.28 7.34
CA ASP A 106 43.00 -10.96 7.95
C ASP A 106 42.43 -12.15 8.72
N GLU A 107 41.99 -11.93 9.96
CA GLU A 107 41.34 -12.90 10.87
C GLU A 107 41.60 -14.40 10.61
N GLY A 108 42.84 -14.85 10.83
CA GLY A 108 43.21 -16.29 10.70
C GLY A 108 43.48 -16.75 9.26
N PHE A 109 43.44 -15.84 8.30
CA PHE A 109 43.80 -16.03 6.90
C PHE A 109 45.03 -15.18 6.56
N GLY A 110 45.93 -15.72 5.74
CA GLY A 110 47.11 -15.00 5.26
C GLY A 110 47.27 -15.14 3.75
N GLY A 111 48.03 -14.23 3.16
CA GLY A 111 48.38 -14.30 1.74
C GLY A 111 49.68 -13.57 1.44
N LEU A 112 50.33 -14.02 0.38
CA LEU A 112 51.48 -13.35 -0.22
C LEU A 112 51.06 -12.87 -1.61
N TYR A 113 51.27 -11.59 -1.91
CA TYR A 113 50.90 -11.00 -3.19
C TYR A 113 52.05 -10.26 -3.87
N VAL A 114 51.90 -10.08 -5.18
CA VAL A 114 52.70 -9.19 -6.00
C VAL A 114 51.77 -8.31 -6.83
N SER A 115 52.00 -7.00 -6.79
CA SER A 115 51.35 -6.03 -7.69
C SER A 115 52.18 -5.88 -8.96
N ASP A 116 51.50 -5.76 -10.10
CA ASP A 116 52.08 -5.63 -11.44
C ASP A 116 53.25 -6.60 -11.70
N PRO A 117 52.99 -7.92 -11.62
CA PRO A 117 54.02 -8.93 -11.79
C PRO A 117 54.79 -8.77 -13.11
N SER A 118 56.11 -9.01 -13.05
CA SER A 118 56.99 -8.94 -14.21
C SER A 118 56.57 -9.92 -15.32
N GLU A 119 57.00 -9.64 -16.55
CA GLU A 119 56.76 -10.56 -17.68
C GLU A 119 57.31 -11.96 -17.39
N SER A 120 58.45 -12.06 -16.69
CA SER A 120 59.03 -13.34 -16.25
C SER A 120 58.14 -14.10 -15.26
N PHE A 121 57.47 -13.41 -14.33
CA PHE A 121 56.50 -14.04 -13.43
C PHE A 121 55.27 -14.53 -14.20
N MET A 122 54.74 -13.69 -15.10
CA MET A 122 53.58 -14.03 -15.91
C MET A 122 53.87 -15.16 -16.91
N SER A 123 55.10 -15.25 -17.43
CA SER A 123 55.58 -16.35 -18.26
C SER A 123 55.59 -17.67 -17.48
N ALA A 124 56.09 -17.66 -16.24
CA ALA A 124 56.16 -18.85 -15.41
C ALA A 124 54.78 -19.49 -15.15
N LEU A 125 53.72 -18.67 -15.10
CA LEU A 125 52.33 -19.11 -14.97
C LEU A 125 51.70 -19.57 -16.30
N ARG A 126 52.19 -19.07 -17.44
CA ARG A 126 51.52 -19.25 -18.74
C ARG A 126 51.64 -20.68 -19.24
N GLY A 127 50.48 -21.35 -19.31
CA GLY A 127 50.36 -22.74 -19.76
C GLY A 127 50.94 -23.77 -18.79
N ALA A 128 51.41 -23.36 -17.61
CA ALA A 128 51.72 -24.26 -16.52
C ALA A 128 50.44 -24.92 -15.97
N SER A 129 50.57 -26.15 -15.47
CA SER A 129 49.43 -26.91 -14.91
C SER A 129 49.42 -26.88 -13.39
N ARG A 130 50.59 -26.66 -12.77
CA ARG A 130 50.77 -26.68 -11.31
C ARG A 130 51.76 -25.61 -10.89
N LEU A 131 51.57 -25.11 -9.67
CA LEU A 131 52.46 -24.15 -9.02
C LEU A 131 52.74 -24.58 -7.59
N SER A 132 53.99 -24.57 -7.16
CA SER A 132 54.37 -24.59 -5.74
C SER A 132 55.09 -23.31 -5.36
N LEU A 133 54.93 -22.90 -4.12
CA LEU A 133 55.53 -21.72 -3.54
C LEU A 133 56.43 -22.16 -2.40
N ARG A 134 57.70 -21.74 -2.41
CA ARG A 134 58.61 -21.92 -1.28
C ARG A 134 58.88 -20.57 -0.63
N VAL A 135 58.66 -20.49 0.67
CA VAL A 135 58.95 -19.31 1.51
C VAL A 135 59.48 -19.81 2.84
N ASP A 136 60.56 -19.19 3.36
CA ASP A 136 61.23 -19.59 4.61
C ASP A 136 61.51 -21.10 4.74
N ASN A 137 61.97 -21.72 3.64
CA ASN A 137 62.22 -23.16 3.51
C ASN A 137 61.00 -24.09 3.64
N VAL A 138 59.80 -23.55 3.72
CA VAL A 138 58.54 -24.30 3.70
C VAL A 138 57.97 -24.29 2.28
N ASN A 139 57.54 -25.45 1.78
CA ASN A 139 56.89 -25.58 0.48
C ASN A 139 55.36 -25.63 0.65
N TYR A 140 54.66 -24.82 -0.14
CA TYR A 140 53.20 -24.75 -0.25
C TYR A 140 52.77 -25.19 -1.65
N GLY A 141 51.58 -25.79 -1.75
CA GLY A 141 51.07 -26.39 -3.00
C GLY A 141 51.39 -27.90 -3.13
N PRO A 142 51.31 -28.48 -4.34
CA PRO A 142 51.05 -27.81 -5.61
C PRO A 142 49.61 -27.31 -5.74
N TYR A 143 49.45 -26.05 -6.16
CA TYR A 143 48.18 -25.45 -6.55
C TYR A 143 47.90 -25.76 -8.03
N SER A 144 46.62 -25.98 -8.35
CA SER A 144 46.18 -26.17 -9.73
C SER A 144 46.25 -24.86 -10.50
N LEU A 145 46.85 -24.89 -11.70
CA LEU A 145 46.79 -23.80 -12.68
C LEU A 145 45.87 -24.12 -13.86
N SER A 146 45.07 -25.18 -13.76
CA SER A 146 44.17 -25.65 -14.83
C SER A 146 43.07 -24.65 -15.18
N GLY A 147 43.24 -23.90 -16.27
CA GLY A 147 42.30 -22.86 -16.76
C GLY A 147 42.80 -21.42 -16.54
N SER A 148 43.98 -21.24 -15.93
CA SER A 148 44.52 -19.93 -15.54
C SER A 148 44.72 -18.98 -16.73
N SER A 149 45.06 -19.53 -17.90
CA SER A 149 45.19 -18.76 -19.14
C SER A 149 43.86 -18.19 -19.63
N ASP A 150 42.76 -18.91 -19.43
CA ASP A 150 41.42 -18.41 -19.74
C ASP A 150 40.95 -17.43 -18.68
N THR A 151 41.25 -17.69 -17.40
CA THR A 151 41.00 -16.77 -16.28
C THR A 151 41.66 -15.40 -16.51
N LEU A 152 42.92 -15.36 -16.97
CA LEU A 152 43.61 -14.10 -17.28
C LEU A 152 42.97 -13.33 -18.44
N LYS A 153 42.37 -14.02 -19.41
CA LYS A 153 41.57 -13.37 -20.47
C LYS A 153 40.23 -12.87 -19.92
N GLN A 154 39.57 -13.67 -19.09
CA GLN A 154 38.29 -13.35 -18.47
C GLN A 154 38.40 -12.15 -17.52
N ILE A 155 39.45 -12.06 -16.71
CA ILE A 155 39.66 -10.91 -15.82
C ILE A 155 39.97 -9.62 -16.58
N LEU A 156 40.66 -9.71 -17.74
CA LEU A 156 40.84 -8.60 -18.66
C LEU A 156 39.49 -8.19 -19.29
N GLY A 157 38.70 -9.17 -19.74
CA GLY A 157 37.36 -8.93 -20.29
C GLY A 157 36.44 -8.25 -19.28
N CYS A 158 36.47 -8.69 -18.02
CA CYS A 158 35.75 -8.07 -16.91
C CYS A 158 36.22 -6.62 -16.72
N ALA A 159 37.52 -6.35 -16.64
CA ALA A 159 38.01 -4.99 -16.46
C ALA A 159 37.61 -4.06 -17.62
N GLN A 160 37.60 -4.56 -18.86
CA GLN A 160 37.10 -3.80 -20.02
C GLN A 160 35.58 -3.57 -19.94
N ALA A 161 34.80 -4.51 -19.42
CA ALA A 161 33.37 -4.34 -19.16
C ALA A 161 33.12 -3.26 -18.08
N VAL A 162 33.96 -3.20 -17.04
CA VAL A 162 33.96 -2.10 -16.04
C VAL A 162 34.25 -0.76 -16.70
N GLU A 163 35.28 -0.66 -17.54
CA GLU A 163 35.62 0.57 -18.28
C GLU A 163 34.48 1.02 -19.21
N ARG A 164 33.73 0.09 -19.79
CA ARG A 164 32.52 0.38 -20.61
C ARG A 164 31.28 0.73 -19.78
N GLY A 165 31.35 0.62 -18.45
CA GLY A 165 30.24 0.89 -17.55
C GLY A 165 29.17 -0.21 -17.53
N GLU A 166 29.47 -1.42 -17.99
CA GLU A 166 28.52 -2.55 -18.06
C GLU A 166 28.05 -3.03 -16.68
N PHE A 167 28.76 -2.63 -15.61
CA PHE A 167 28.40 -2.95 -14.23
C PHE A 167 27.89 -1.76 -13.42
N LYS A 168 27.71 -0.57 -14.04
CA LYS A 168 27.06 0.54 -13.35
C LYS A 168 25.63 0.12 -13.00
N PRO A 169 25.14 0.37 -11.77
CA PRO A 169 23.72 0.27 -11.49
C PRO A 169 22.96 1.10 -12.53
N ALA A 170 21.81 0.61 -12.98
CA ALA A 170 20.91 1.45 -13.75
C ALA A 170 20.64 2.73 -12.96
N GLU A 171 20.63 3.89 -13.64
CA GLU A 171 20.19 5.12 -12.99
C GLU A 171 18.76 4.90 -12.44
N PRO A 172 18.46 5.34 -11.21
CA PRO A 172 17.13 5.19 -10.66
C PRO A 172 16.08 5.87 -11.54
N ASP A 173 14.96 5.17 -11.77
CA ASP A 173 13.83 5.73 -12.49
C ASP A 173 13.18 6.85 -11.67
N TYR A 174 12.85 7.98 -12.30
CA TYR A 174 12.20 9.09 -11.59
C TYR A 174 10.70 8.84 -11.43
N ILE A 175 10.18 9.00 -10.21
CA ILE A 175 8.73 8.96 -9.93
C ILE A 175 8.23 10.39 -9.69
N GLY A 176 7.22 10.83 -10.45
CA GLY A 176 6.59 12.12 -10.19
C GLY A 176 5.89 12.16 -8.84
N MET A 177 5.86 13.33 -8.21
CA MET A 177 4.96 13.57 -7.06
C MET A 177 3.52 13.23 -7.45
N ASN A 178 2.78 12.70 -6.47
CA ASN A 178 1.38 12.33 -6.59
C ASN A 178 1.10 11.32 -7.71
N SER A 179 2.12 10.55 -8.09
CA SER A 179 2.06 9.54 -9.15
C SER A 179 2.30 8.16 -8.59
N LEU A 180 1.54 7.20 -9.11
CA LEU A 180 1.61 5.80 -8.73
C LEU A 180 2.21 4.99 -9.87
N VAL A 181 3.31 4.30 -9.61
CA VAL A 181 3.98 3.41 -10.54
C VAL A 181 3.69 1.98 -10.16
N SER A 182 3.22 1.19 -11.13
CA SER A 182 3.06 -0.26 -10.93
C SER A 182 4.42 -0.92 -11.00
N TRP A 183 4.64 -1.90 -10.13
CA TRP A 183 5.78 -2.81 -10.19
C TRP A 183 5.28 -4.25 -10.36
N LYS A 184 6.13 -5.08 -10.95
CA LYS A 184 5.98 -6.54 -11.05
C LYS A 184 7.27 -7.24 -10.67
N SER A 185 7.26 -8.56 -10.51
CA SER A 185 8.44 -9.33 -10.10
C SER A 185 9.68 -9.11 -10.97
N GLU A 186 9.49 -8.82 -12.26
CA GLU A 186 10.59 -8.52 -13.20
C GLU A 186 11.23 -7.15 -12.97
N ASP A 187 10.62 -6.32 -12.12
CA ASP A 187 11.16 -5.04 -11.68
C ASP A 187 12.04 -5.17 -10.43
N PHE A 188 12.20 -6.37 -9.85
CA PHE A 188 13.17 -6.58 -8.78
C PHE A 188 14.59 -6.24 -9.25
N GLY A 189 15.32 -5.49 -8.41
CA GLY A 189 16.61 -4.89 -8.74
C GLY A 189 16.51 -3.48 -9.32
N LYS A 190 15.31 -3.00 -9.69
CA LYS A 190 15.12 -1.59 -10.07
C LYS A 190 15.21 -0.67 -8.86
N SER A 191 15.70 0.53 -9.13
CA SER A 191 15.72 1.61 -8.16
C SER A 191 14.93 2.80 -8.71
N TYR A 192 14.37 3.59 -7.81
CA TYR A 192 13.59 4.78 -8.12
C TYR A 192 14.06 5.96 -7.28
N THR A 193 13.84 7.18 -7.77
CA THR A 193 14.15 8.41 -7.06
C THR A 193 13.05 9.45 -7.21
N SER A 194 12.79 10.23 -6.16
CA SER A 194 11.84 11.35 -6.18
C SER A 194 11.92 12.14 -4.88
N GLU A 195 11.85 13.48 -4.94
CA GLU A 195 11.80 14.36 -3.74
C GLU A 195 12.81 14.02 -2.61
N GLY A 196 14.05 13.69 -2.98
CA GLY A 196 15.11 13.33 -2.03
C GLY A 196 15.03 11.90 -1.47
N TRP A 197 14.03 11.11 -1.89
CA TRP A 197 13.95 9.67 -1.66
C TRP A 197 14.71 8.88 -2.71
N THR A 198 15.40 7.83 -2.28
CA THR A 198 15.90 6.74 -3.12
C THR A 198 15.26 5.44 -2.66
N LEU A 199 14.61 4.73 -3.58
CA LEU A 199 13.86 3.50 -3.35
C LEU A 199 14.53 2.36 -4.11
N ALA A 200 14.80 1.22 -3.48
CA ALA A 200 15.32 0.04 -4.15
C ALA A 200 14.38 -1.14 -3.93
N LEU A 201 13.84 -1.69 -5.03
CA LEU A 201 12.87 -2.78 -5.00
C LEU A 201 13.59 -4.12 -5.09
N LYS A 202 13.31 -5.04 -4.16
CA LYS A 202 13.87 -6.39 -4.11
C LYS A 202 12.76 -7.41 -3.89
N GLY A 203 13.05 -8.67 -4.22
CA GLY A 203 12.13 -9.78 -3.99
C GLY A 203 12.84 -11.01 -3.47
N GLN A 204 12.10 -11.88 -2.79
CA GLN A 204 12.59 -13.15 -2.28
C GLN A 204 11.46 -14.19 -2.29
N ASP A 205 11.71 -15.36 -2.87
CA ASP A 205 10.84 -16.53 -2.72
C ASP A 205 11.03 -17.16 -1.33
N ASN A 206 9.91 -17.54 -0.71
CA ASN A 206 9.89 -18.19 0.59
C ASN A 206 9.73 -19.71 0.43
N VAL A 207 10.25 -20.47 1.40
CA VAL A 207 10.25 -21.96 1.37
C VAL A 207 8.84 -22.56 1.38
N ASP A 208 7.86 -21.82 1.90
CA ASP A 208 6.45 -22.22 1.97
C ASP A 208 5.66 -22.00 0.65
N GLY A 209 6.34 -21.54 -0.41
CA GLY A 209 5.71 -21.25 -1.70
C GLY A 209 5.00 -19.90 -1.76
N THR A 210 5.26 -19.01 -0.79
CA THR A 210 4.94 -17.58 -0.86
C THR A 210 6.15 -16.78 -1.36
N ALA A 211 6.03 -15.47 -1.53
CA ALA A 211 7.16 -14.58 -1.72
C ALA A 211 7.03 -13.31 -0.89
N THR A 212 8.12 -12.56 -0.83
CA THR A 212 8.19 -11.28 -0.13
C THR A 212 8.74 -10.23 -1.07
N ALA A 213 8.07 -9.09 -1.17
CA ALA A 213 8.62 -7.89 -1.78
C ALA A 213 9.22 -6.98 -0.69
N TYR A 214 10.39 -6.42 -0.97
CA TYR A 214 11.06 -5.47 -0.09
C TYR A 214 11.27 -4.16 -0.83
N LEU A 215 10.90 -3.05 -0.19
CA LEU A 215 11.27 -1.72 -0.64
C LEU A 215 12.24 -1.12 0.38
N GLU A 216 13.51 -1.06 0.02
CA GLU A 216 14.48 -0.27 0.78
C GLU A 216 14.27 1.20 0.43
N VAL A 217 13.99 2.01 1.44
CA VAL A 217 13.75 3.44 1.29
C VAL A 217 14.85 4.17 2.02
N SER A 218 15.40 5.21 1.40
CA SER A 218 16.39 6.07 2.03
C SER A 218 16.14 7.52 1.66
N ARG A 219 16.49 8.41 2.57
CA ARG A 219 16.37 9.85 2.38
C ARG A 219 17.56 10.56 2.99
N GLU A 220 18.07 11.54 2.24
CA GLU A 220 19.25 12.30 2.66
C GLU A 220 19.04 12.93 4.04
N GLY A 221 20.00 12.75 4.94
CA GLY A 221 19.93 13.26 6.31
C GLY A 221 18.98 12.52 7.27
N LYS A 222 18.18 11.56 6.79
CA LYS A 222 17.19 10.81 7.59
C LYS A 222 17.50 9.31 7.72
N GLY A 223 18.46 8.81 6.95
CA GLY A 223 18.88 7.40 6.98
C GLY A 223 18.09 6.52 6.02
N SER A 224 17.95 5.24 6.37
CA SER A 224 17.27 4.23 5.56
C SER A 224 16.40 3.31 6.38
N ALA A 225 15.30 2.83 5.81
CA ALA A 225 14.42 1.80 6.35
C ALA A 225 14.05 0.78 5.27
N THR A 226 13.50 -0.36 5.67
CA THR A 226 13.01 -1.38 4.74
C THR A 226 11.54 -1.64 5.00
N ILE A 227 10.72 -1.47 3.97
CA ILE A 227 9.34 -1.92 3.95
C ILE A 227 9.35 -3.37 3.48
N LYS A 228 8.84 -4.29 4.31
CA LYS A 228 8.52 -5.66 3.91
C LYS A 228 7.05 -5.71 3.50
N ALA A 229 6.69 -6.41 2.43
CA ALA A 229 5.29 -6.71 2.13
C ALA A 229 5.17 -8.15 1.60
N GLU A 230 4.09 -8.83 1.95
CA GLU A 230 3.80 -10.16 1.40
C GLU A 230 3.53 -10.06 -0.11
N SER A 231 3.98 -11.07 -0.86
CA SER A 231 3.82 -11.14 -2.31
C SER A 231 3.57 -12.58 -2.73
N VAL A 232 3.10 -12.75 -3.97
CA VAL A 232 3.08 -14.07 -4.62
C VAL A 232 4.41 -14.38 -5.32
N PRO A 233 4.76 -15.67 -5.52
CA PRO A 233 6.03 -16.11 -6.12
C PRO A 233 6.40 -15.51 -7.47
N GLU A 234 7.68 -15.66 -7.83
CA GLU A 234 8.27 -15.15 -9.07
C GLU A 234 7.37 -15.32 -10.31
N GLY A 235 7.27 -14.25 -11.10
CA GLY A 235 6.47 -14.15 -12.32
C GLY A 235 5.00 -13.76 -12.08
N ARG A 236 4.57 -13.62 -10.82
CA ARG A 236 3.20 -13.19 -10.48
C ARG A 236 3.12 -12.06 -9.47
N GLY A 237 4.21 -11.71 -8.78
CA GLY A 237 4.24 -10.61 -7.82
C GLY A 237 3.98 -9.28 -8.52
N PHE A 238 3.07 -8.47 -8.00
CA PHE A 238 2.84 -7.11 -8.48
C PHE A 238 2.32 -6.22 -7.36
N GLY A 239 2.42 -4.91 -7.56
CA GLY A 239 1.92 -3.92 -6.64
C GLY A 239 2.16 -2.52 -7.16
N LYS A 240 2.10 -1.54 -6.28
CA LYS A 240 2.27 -0.13 -6.62
C LYS A 240 3.23 0.56 -5.65
N LEU A 241 3.91 1.58 -6.13
CA LEU A 241 4.72 2.48 -5.32
C LEU A 241 4.55 3.93 -5.79
N GLY A 242 4.65 4.89 -4.88
CA GLY A 242 4.48 6.30 -5.21
C GLY A 242 4.87 7.23 -4.07
N ILE A 243 4.95 8.52 -4.36
CA ILE A 243 5.30 9.56 -3.37
C ILE A 243 4.16 10.57 -3.26
N TYR A 244 3.67 10.77 -2.04
CA TYR A 244 2.50 11.59 -1.74
C TYR A 244 2.70 12.36 -0.43
N LYS A 245 2.01 13.49 -0.27
CA LYS A 245 1.84 14.14 1.03
C LYS A 245 0.61 13.55 1.72
N PHE A 246 0.80 12.83 2.82
CA PHE A 246 -0.31 12.27 3.61
C PHE A 246 -0.65 13.15 4.83
N ASP A 247 0.22 14.10 5.16
CA ASP A 247 0.03 15.12 6.18
C ASP A 247 0.85 16.38 5.81
N TRP A 248 0.87 17.37 6.70
CA TRP A 248 1.63 18.62 6.53
C TRP A 248 3.16 18.44 6.63
N SER A 249 3.65 17.20 6.71
CA SER A 249 5.07 16.91 6.77
C SER A 249 5.65 16.71 5.36
N ASP A 250 6.87 16.19 5.33
CA ASP A 250 7.55 15.85 4.10
C ASP A 250 6.81 14.75 3.32
N PRO A 251 6.87 14.75 1.98
CA PRO A 251 6.29 13.67 1.17
C PRO A 251 6.81 12.30 1.61
N ALA A 252 5.92 11.33 1.62
CA ALA A 252 6.13 9.98 2.10
C ALA A 252 5.96 8.96 0.97
N VAL A 253 6.55 7.78 1.15
CA VAL A 253 6.53 6.71 0.16
C VAL A 253 5.40 5.75 0.48
N LEU A 254 4.47 5.57 -0.46
CA LEU A 254 3.51 4.47 -0.44
C LEU A 254 4.13 3.25 -1.12
N PHE A 255 3.96 2.09 -0.50
CA PHE A 255 4.27 0.80 -1.10
C PHE A 255 3.10 -0.15 -0.89
N THR A 256 2.60 -0.74 -1.97
CA THR A 256 1.58 -1.77 -1.94
C THR A 256 2.06 -3.03 -2.62
N SER A 257 1.56 -4.17 -2.16
CA SER A 257 1.89 -5.48 -2.69
C SER A 257 0.66 -6.38 -2.71
N TYR A 258 0.50 -7.11 -3.81
CA TYR A 258 -0.51 -8.15 -3.93
C TYR A 258 -0.05 -9.41 -3.19
N THR A 259 -0.74 -9.73 -2.11
CA THR A 259 -0.37 -10.85 -1.22
C THR A 259 -0.88 -12.20 -1.74
N GLY A 260 -1.82 -12.20 -2.68
CA GLY A 260 -2.50 -13.41 -3.16
C GLY A 260 -3.94 -13.52 -2.65
N GLY A 261 -4.75 -14.39 -3.27
CA GLY A 261 -6.15 -14.60 -2.89
C GLY A 261 -7.11 -14.51 -4.06
N ALA A 262 -8.35 -14.95 -3.87
CA ALA A 262 -9.39 -14.94 -4.91
C ALA A 262 -9.99 -13.54 -5.15
N HIS A 263 -9.76 -12.61 -4.21
CA HIS A 263 -10.36 -11.28 -4.18
C HIS A 263 -9.33 -10.16 -4.14
N CYS A 264 -8.12 -10.46 -4.60
CA CYS A 264 -7.02 -9.54 -4.75
C CYS A 264 -6.61 -8.80 -3.49
N CYS A 265 -6.18 -9.53 -2.47
CA CYS A 265 -5.69 -8.96 -1.22
C CYS A 265 -4.44 -8.10 -1.46
N ILE A 266 -4.55 -6.81 -1.15
CA ILE A 266 -3.47 -5.82 -1.23
C ILE A 266 -3.05 -5.43 0.17
N GLU A 267 -1.76 -5.58 0.47
CA GLU A 267 -1.14 -4.97 1.64
C GLU A 267 -0.61 -3.58 1.27
N ALA A 268 -0.77 -2.60 2.15
CA ALA A 268 -0.29 -1.24 1.95
C ALA A 268 0.46 -0.70 3.16
N ARG A 269 1.62 -0.09 2.92
CA ARG A 269 2.48 0.51 3.94
C ARG A 269 3.04 1.84 3.48
N VAL A 270 3.29 2.74 4.42
CA VAL A 270 3.83 4.08 4.15
C VAL A 270 5.13 4.29 4.90
N ALA A 271 6.17 4.76 4.22
CA ALA A 271 7.38 5.25 4.86
C ALA A 271 7.33 6.78 5.02
N LEU A 272 7.22 7.22 6.26
CA LEU A 272 7.16 8.62 6.65
C LEU A 272 8.56 9.11 7.10
N SER A 273 9.00 10.25 6.58
CA SER A 273 10.20 10.93 7.07
C SER A 273 9.84 11.77 8.29
N THR A 274 10.50 11.51 9.43
CA THR A 274 10.31 12.23 10.69
C THR A 274 11.63 12.82 11.18
N ASP A 275 11.62 13.56 12.28
CA ASP A 275 12.87 14.08 12.87
C ASP A 275 13.79 12.97 13.40
N ASP A 276 13.22 11.85 13.84
CA ASP A 276 13.96 10.71 14.38
C ASP A 276 14.40 9.68 13.32
N GLY A 277 14.12 9.96 12.04
CA GLY A 277 14.43 9.08 10.90
C GLY A 277 13.18 8.65 10.13
N ILE A 278 13.25 7.50 9.47
CA ILE A 278 12.15 6.98 8.65
C ILE A 278 11.31 5.99 9.45
N ASN A 279 10.02 6.29 9.60
CA ASN A 279 9.04 5.44 10.28
C ASN A 279 8.18 4.71 9.24
N ILE A 280 7.97 3.41 9.43
CA ILE A 280 7.08 2.61 8.60
C ILE A 280 5.73 2.47 9.29
N ILE A 281 4.68 2.92 8.61
CA ILE A 281 3.30 2.92 9.09
C ILE A 281 2.54 1.89 8.29
N ASP A 282 1.86 0.99 8.99
CA ASP A 282 0.97 0.01 8.39
C ASP A 282 -0.39 0.66 8.10
N LEU A 283 -0.81 0.67 6.84
CA LEU A 283 -2.18 1.07 6.47
C LEU A 283 -3.13 -0.12 6.58
N GLY A 284 -2.62 -1.34 6.40
CA GLY A 284 -3.36 -2.59 6.54
C GLY A 284 -3.43 -3.42 5.26
N GLN A 285 -4.35 -4.40 5.29
CA GLN A 285 -4.65 -5.29 4.18
C GLN A 285 -6.10 -5.12 3.73
N PHE A 286 -6.30 -5.11 2.42
CA PHE A 286 -7.58 -4.80 1.79
C PHE A 286 -7.87 -5.81 0.68
N ASP A 287 -9.07 -6.38 0.68
CA ASP A 287 -9.60 -7.09 -0.47
C ASP A 287 -10.05 -6.06 -1.53
N GLY A 288 -9.77 -6.36 -2.79
CA GLY A 288 -10.08 -5.51 -3.94
C GLY A 288 -8.84 -4.98 -4.66
N ASP A 289 -9.03 -4.54 -5.90
CA ASP A 289 -7.90 -4.33 -6.83
C ASP A 289 -7.10 -3.04 -6.62
N VAL A 290 -7.53 -2.11 -5.76
CA VAL A 290 -6.91 -0.78 -5.71
C VAL A 290 -6.89 -0.17 -4.31
N VAL A 291 -5.68 -0.04 -3.75
CA VAL A 291 -5.35 0.92 -2.69
C VAL A 291 -4.58 2.05 -3.35
N HIS A 292 -5.15 3.25 -3.40
CA HIS A 292 -4.50 4.42 -3.99
C HIS A 292 -4.87 5.71 -3.25
N PRO A 293 -3.93 6.67 -3.13
CA PRO A 293 -4.23 7.95 -2.53
C PRO A 293 -5.07 8.84 -3.44
N VAL A 294 -5.98 9.61 -2.84
CA VAL A 294 -6.79 10.63 -3.51
C VAL A 294 -6.90 11.84 -2.58
N ASP A 295 -6.72 13.04 -3.12
CA ASP A 295 -7.03 14.29 -2.43
C ASP A 295 -8.55 14.49 -2.48
N LEU A 296 -9.23 14.13 -1.39
CA LEU A 296 -10.70 14.04 -1.36
C LEU A 296 -11.37 15.37 -1.01
N ASP A 297 -10.66 16.28 -0.34
CA ASP A 297 -11.20 17.57 0.11
C ASP A 297 -10.53 18.80 -0.56
N GLY A 298 -9.48 18.59 -1.35
CA GLY A 298 -8.83 19.59 -2.19
C GLY A 298 -7.73 20.39 -1.47
N ASP A 299 -7.15 19.86 -0.39
CA ASP A 299 -6.15 20.55 0.43
C ASP A 299 -4.67 20.20 0.08
N ASP A 300 -4.42 19.40 -0.97
CA ASP A 300 -3.10 18.84 -1.37
C ASP A 300 -2.50 17.87 -0.33
N ILE A 301 -3.30 17.41 0.63
CA ILE A 301 -3.04 16.27 1.51
C ILE A 301 -3.90 15.11 1.02
N TYR A 302 -3.28 13.94 0.85
CA TYR A 302 -3.93 12.79 0.25
C TYR A 302 -4.49 11.85 1.33
N GLU A 303 -5.70 11.34 1.09
CA GLU A 303 -6.34 10.28 1.87
C GLU A 303 -6.44 8.99 1.07
N PHE A 304 -6.98 7.95 1.70
CA PHE A 304 -7.41 6.73 1.04
C PHE A 304 -8.93 6.60 1.11
N GLU A 305 -9.57 6.60 -0.06
CA GLU A 305 -10.97 6.17 -0.21
C GLU A 305 -11.01 4.65 -0.30
N LEU A 306 -11.42 4.01 0.79
CA LEU A 306 -11.45 2.56 0.99
C LEU A 306 -12.89 2.09 1.25
N ALA A 307 -13.02 0.79 1.50
CA ALA A 307 -14.26 0.13 1.88
C ALA A 307 -14.19 -0.38 3.32
N ASP A 308 -15.30 -0.34 4.06
CA ASP A 308 -15.39 -1.04 5.34
C ASP A 308 -15.46 -2.55 5.11
N GLN A 309 -14.29 -3.20 5.21
CA GLN A 309 -14.11 -4.62 4.92
C GLN A 309 -15.00 -5.54 5.78
N ARG A 310 -15.56 -5.06 6.89
CA ARG A 310 -16.50 -5.83 7.74
C ARG A 310 -17.79 -6.22 7.00
N PHE A 311 -18.13 -5.53 5.91
CA PHE A 311 -19.31 -5.84 5.10
C PHE A 311 -19.10 -7.00 4.13
N LEU A 312 -17.85 -7.34 3.83
CA LEU A 312 -17.54 -8.48 2.98
C LEU A 312 -18.01 -9.75 3.69
N TYR A 313 -18.88 -10.52 3.02
CA TYR A 313 -19.50 -11.74 3.56
C TYR A 313 -20.48 -11.54 4.72
N ALA A 314 -20.80 -10.30 5.10
CA ALA A 314 -21.75 -10.07 6.18
C ALA A 314 -23.20 -10.25 5.73
N PHE A 315 -23.54 -9.78 4.54
CA PHE A 315 -24.92 -9.78 4.02
C PHE A 315 -25.06 -10.44 2.65
N ALA A 316 -23.94 -10.80 2.03
CA ALA A 316 -23.86 -11.32 0.68
C ALA A 316 -22.49 -11.98 0.46
N PRO A 317 -22.32 -12.85 -0.55
CA PRO A 317 -20.99 -13.27 -0.99
C PRO A 317 -20.14 -12.06 -1.41
N TYR A 318 -18.81 -12.21 -1.49
CA TYR A 318 -17.89 -11.13 -1.86
C TYR A 318 -18.34 -10.34 -3.10
N ALA A 319 -18.67 -11.05 -4.19
CA ALA A 319 -19.07 -10.44 -5.46
C ALA A 319 -20.37 -9.62 -5.37
N GLY A 320 -21.20 -9.87 -4.35
CA GLY A 320 -22.43 -9.15 -4.10
C GLY A 320 -22.34 -8.19 -2.90
N SER A 321 -21.17 -8.08 -2.26
CA SER A 321 -20.94 -7.16 -1.16
C SER A 321 -20.71 -5.76 -1.73
N VAL A 322 -21.40 -4.75 -1.18
CA VAL A 322 -21.17 -3.34 -1.53
C VAL A 322 -20.96 -2.57 -0.23
N PRO A 323 -19.73 -2.59 0.32
CA PRO A 323 -19.44 -1.93 1.59
C PRO A 323 -19.68 -0.40 1.55
N PRO A 324 -19.96 0.23 2.70
CA PRO A 324 -19.91 1.69 2.81
C PRO A 324 -18.48 2.19 2.61
N VAL A 325 -18.38 3.46 2.24
CA VAL A 325 -17.09 4.14 2.08
C VAL A 325 -16.41 4.30 3.44
N GLN A 326 -15.08 4.15 3.45
CA GLN A 326 -14.24 4.48 4.59
C GLN A 326 -13.09 5.36 4.11
N VAL A 327 -12.91 6.53 4.72
CA VAL A 327 -11.79 7.44 4.44
C VAL A 327 -10.75 7.28 5.53
N GLN A 328 -9.52 6.91 5.14
CA GLN A 328 -8.37 6.86 6.04
C GLN A 328 -7.42 8.02 5.74
N ALA A 329 -7.02 8.75 6.78
CA ALA A 329 -6.05 9.83 6.68
C ALA A 329 -4.94 9.68 7.71
N LEU A 330 -3.73 10.14 7.37
CA LEU A 330 -2.60 10.13 8.29
C LEU A 330 -2.74 11.31 9.26
N ARG A 331 -2.82 11.01 10.56
CA ARG A 331 -2.84 11.99 11.65
C ARG A 331 -1.90 11.52 12.75
N ASP A 332 -1.00 12.41 13.17
CA ASP A 332 -0.03 12.13 14.26
C ASP A 332 0.72 10.79 14.08
N GLY A 333 1.15 10.49 12.85
CA GLY A 333 1.91 9.28 12.52
C GLY A 333 1.09 7.98 12.48
N LYS A 334 -0.24 8.05 12.40
CA LYS A 334 -1.12 6.88 12.25
C LYS A 334 -2.23 7.15 11.25
N PHE A 335 -2.62 6.13 10.49
CA PHE A 335 -3.86 6.18 9.73
C PHE A 335 -5.05 6.00 10.66
N ILE A 336 -6.01 6.91 10.59
CA ILE A 336 -7.26 6.86 11.33
C ILE A 336 -8.44 7.04 10.39
N ASP A 337 -9.58 6.46 10.77
CA ASP A 337 -10.85 6.64 10.06
C ASP A 337 -11.37 8.06 10.30
N VAL A 338 -11.36 8.87 9.24
CA VAL A 338 -11.84 10.26 9.23
C VAL A 338 -13.15 10.42 8.47
N THR A 339 -13.83 9.33 8.12
CA THR A 339 -15.03 9.33 7.26
C THR A 339 -16.13 10.28 7.74
N LYS A 340 -16.26 10.47 9.07
CA LYS A 340 -17.28 11.32 9.69
C LYS A 340 -16.90 12.80 9.77
N GLU A 341 -15.70 13.19 9.35
CA GLU A 341 -15.30 14.60 9.32
C GLU A 341 -16.08 15.37 8.25
N ALA A 342 -16.36 16.64 8.52
CA ALA A 342 -17.21 17.47 7.64
C ALA A 342 -16.63 17.63 6.23
N ALA A 343 -15.29 17.61 6.10
CA ALA A 343 -14.59 17.72 4.82
C ALA A 343 -14.95 16.57 3.85
N TYR A 344 -15.13 15.36 4.37
CA TYR A 344 -15.40 14.17 3.55
C TYR A 344 -16.89 13.85 3.41
N ARG A 345 -17.77 14.68 3.97
CA ARG A 345 -19.23 14.53 3.80
C ARG A 345 -19.64 14.35 2.32
N PRO A 346 -19.13 15.12 1.34
CA PRO A 346 -19.49 14.92 -0.06
C PRO A 346 -19.13 13.52 -0.61
N VAL A 347 -18.09 12.88 -0.07
CA VAL A 347 -17.71 11.50 -0.43
C VAL A 347 -18.80 10.52 0.04
N VAL A 348 -19.21 10.66 1.30
CA VAL A 348 -20.27 9.83 1.91
C VAL A 348 -21.62 10.05 1.23
N GLU A 349 -21.96 11.30 0.87
CA GLU A 349 -23.19 11.63 0.15
C GLU A 349 -23.23 10.94 -1.22
N ARG A 350 -22.15 10.99 -2.00
CA ARG A 350 -22.05 10.28 -3.29
C ARG A 350 -22.15 8.76 -3.10
N ALA A 351 -21.50 8.22 -2.08
CA ALA A 351 -21.55 6.79 -1.77
C ALA A 351 -22.98 6.35 -1.39
N LEU A 352 -23.69 7.14 -0.57
CA LEU A 352 -25.09 6.89 -0.23
C LEU A 352 -25.98 6.87 -1.47
N LEU A 353 -25.94 7.91 -2.30
CA LEU A 353 -26.79 7.98 -3.49
C LEU A 353 -26.53 6.83 -4.46
N ARG A 354 -25.25 6.48 -4.68
CA ARG A 354 -24.87 5.32 -5.49
C ARG A 354 -25.46 4.03 -4.90
N THR A 355 -25.20 3.76 -3.63
CA THR A 355 -25.62 2.50 -3.00
C THR A 355 -27.14 2.39 -2.83
N MET A 356 -27.84 3.49 -2.58
CA MET A 356 -29.31 3.55 -2.56
C MET A 356 -29.91 3.25 -3.92
N LYS A 357 -29.32 3.76 -5.01
CA LYS A 357 -29.73 3.41 -6.36
C LYS A 357 -29.56 1.91 -6.63
N LEU A 358 -28.38 1.34 -6.34
CA LEU A 358 -28.14 -0.10 -6.50
C LEU A 358 -29.13 -0.94 -5.67
N CYS A 359 -29.36 -0.56 -4.40
CA CYS A 359 -30.35 -1.23 -3.56
C CYS A 359 -31.76 -1.12 -4.15
N GLY A 360 -32.17 0.07 -4.62
CA GLY A 360 -33.48 0.29 -5.24
C GLY A 360 -33.73 -0.55 -6.49
N GLU A 361 -32.72 -0.70 -7.35
CA GLU A 361 -32.81 -1.44 -8.61
C GLU A 361 -32.74 -2.97 -8.41
N GLU A 362 -31.86 -3.44 -7.53
CA GLU A 362 -31.56 -4.87 -7.41
C GLU A 362 -32.18 -5.51 -6.17
N GLN A 363 -32.53 -4.72 -5.14
CA GLN A 363 -32.97 -5.17 -3.81
C GLN A 363 -32.03 -6.23 -3.21
N TYR A 364 -30.74 -6.13 -3.53
CA TYR A 364 -29.75 -7.11 -3.11
C TYR A 364 -29.22 -6.78 -1.71
N PRO A 365 -29.21 -7.72 -0.74
CA PRO A 365 -28.91 -7.41 0.66
C PRO A 365 -27.56 -6.74 0.89
N GLY A 366 -26.53 -7.10 0.12
CA GLY A 366 -25.21 -6.47 0.20
C GLY A 366 -25.22 -4.99 -0.18
N ALA A 367 -25.96 -4.62 -1.24
CA ALA A 367 -26.14 -3.23 -1.67
C ALA A 367 -26.95 -2.42 -0.66
N CYS A 368 -28.05 -2.99 -0.16
CA CYS A 368 -28.92 -2.34 0.81
C CYS A 368 -28.23 -2.15 2.18
N ALA A 369 -27.41 -3.10 2.61
CA ALA A 369 -26.62 -2.93 3.84
C ALA A 369 -25.60 -1.79 3.73
N GLY A 370 -24.89 -1.70 2.61
CA GLY A 370 -23.99 -0.57 2.32
C GLY A 370 -24.70 0.77 2.26
N ALA A 371 -25.89 0.81 1.66
CA ALA A 371 -26.72 2.00 1.61
C ALA A 371 -27.13 2.51 2.99
N LEU A 372 -27.62 1.61 3.84
CA LEU A 372 -27.98 1.93 5.23
C LEU A 372 -26.77 2.37 6.06
N ALA A 373 -25.59 1.81 5.82
CA ALA A 373 -24.37 2.19 6.50
C ALA A 373 -23.86 3.57 6.08
N ASN A 374 -23.87 3.90 4.78
CA ASN A 374 -23.58 5.24 4.29
C ASN A 374 -24.60 6.27 4.83
N ALA A 375 -25.87 5.89 4.95
CA ALA A 375 -26.90 6.74 5.55
C ALA A 375 -26.62 6.98 7.04
N ALA A 376 -26.19 5.95 7.77
CA ALA A 376 -25.82 6.06 9.18
C ALA A 376 -24.61 6.98 9.41
N LEU A 377 -23.64 7.04 8.48
CA LEU A 377 -22.53 8.00 8.53
C LEU A 377 -23.00 9.47 8.45
N LEU A 378 -24.17 9.71 7.86
CA LEU A 378 -24.80 11.04 7.75
C LEU A 378 -25.89 11.29 8.81
N GLY A 379 -26.17 10.34 9.71
CA GLY A 379 -27.30 10.41 10.63
C GLY A 379 -28.67 10.29 9.95
N LEU A 380 -28.71 9.66 8.77
CA LEU A 380 -29.90 9.47 7.93
C LEU A 380 -30.35 8.01 7.86
N TYR A 381 -29.86 7.15 8.77
CA TYR A 381 -30.19 5.73 8.80
C TYR A 381 -31.70 5.49 8.75
N ASN A 382 -32.46 6.09 9.69
CA ASN A 382 -33.91 5.90 9.75
C ASN A 382 -34.63 6.44 8.51
N SER A 383 -34.13 7.52 7.91
CA SER A 383 -34.68 8.05 6.66
C SER A 383 -34.50 7.09 5.49
N ALA A 384 -33.31 6.51 5.34
CA ALA A 384 -33.03 5.54 4.29
C ALA A 384 -33.74 4.19 4.54
N PHE A 385 -33.84 3.78 5.80
CA PHE A 385 -34.49 2.54 6.22
C PHE A 385 -35.95 2.44 5.77
N GLU A 386 -36.67 3.56 5.76
CA GLU A 386 -38.07 3.59 5.32
C GLU A 386 -38.26 3.37 3.82
N PHE A 387 -37.23 3.61 3.01
CA PHE A 387 -37.29 3.36 1.57
C PHE A 387 -36.90 1.93 1.18
N MET A 388 -36.52 1.09 2.14
CA MET A 388 -36.12 -0.29 1.88
C MET A 388 -37.33 -1.18 1.59
N VAL A 389 -37.24 -2.03 0.57
CA VAL A 389 -38.28 -3.02 0.24
C VAL A 389 -37.94 -4.36 0.91
N PHE A 390 -38.14 -4.43 2.22
CA PHE A 390 -37.62 -5.54 3.02
C PHE A 390 -38.13 -6.93 2.63
N ASP A 391 -39.35 -7.05 2.10
CA ASP A 391 -39.87 -8.35 1.67
C ASP A 391 -39.00 -8.92 0.53
N GLU A 392 -38.63 -8.08 -0.45
CA GLU A 392 -37.78 -8.47 -1.58
C GLU A 392 -36.33 -8.71 -1.15
N ILE A 393 -35.81 -7.88 -0.23
CA ILE A 393 -34.47 -8.04 0.32
C ILE A 393 -34.36 -9.39 1.06
N ASN A 394 -35.35 -9.72 1.89
CA ASN A 394 -35.36 -10.98 2.64
C ASN A 394 -35.53 -12.21 1.75
N GLU A 395 -36.29 -12.10 0.65
CA GLU A 395 -36.41 -13.21 -0.33
C GLU A 395 -35.04 -13.58 -0.95
N LYS A 396 -34.14 -12.61 -1.09
CA LYS A 396 -32.80 -12.77 -1.66
C LYS A 396 -31.71 -13.07 -0.64
N LEU A 397 -32.02 -12.99 0.65
CA LEU A 397 -31.05 -13.20 1.72
C LEU A 397 -30.95 -14.70 2.07
N GLU A 398 -29.74 -15.25 2.03
CA GLU A 398 -29.51 -16.62 2.51
C GLU A 398 -29.44 -16.69 4.04
N ASP A 399 -30.02 -17.75 4.63
CA ASP A 399 -30.02 -18.01 6.08
C ASP A 399 -28.62 -18.03 6.72
N SER A 400 -27.58 -18.33 5.93
CA SER A 400 -26.19 -18.31 6.37
C SER A 400 -25.76 -16.91 6.86
N TYR A 401 -26.28 -15.84 6.24
CA TYR A 401 -25.99 -14.46 6.60
C TYR A 401 -26.80 -13.97 7.82
N LEU A 402 -27.76 -14.74 8.31
CA LEU A 402 -28.52 -14.46 9.53
C LEU A 402 -27.88 -15.04 10.80
N LYS A 403 -26.77 -15.78 10.66
CA LYS A 403 -26.06 -16.35 11.81
C LYS A 403 -25.41 -15.27 12.68
N CYS A 404 -25.57 -15.42 13.99
CA CYS A 404 -24.90 -14.62 15.01
C CYS A 404 -24.21 -15.56 16.00
N SER A 405 -23.08 -16.16 15.61
CA SER A 405 -22.34 -17.12 16.44
C SER A 405 -20.87 -16.77 16.67
N ASP A 406 -20.28 -15.94 15.81
CA ASP A 406 -18.82 -15.90 15.66
C ASP A 406 -18.16 -14.70 16.35
N SER A 407 -18.94 -13.86 17.05
CA SER A 407 -18.43 -12.67 17.74
C SER A 407 -18.79 -12.62 19.22
N ALA A 408 -18.04 -11.83 19.99
CA ALA A 408 -18.36 -11.57 21.40
C ALA A 408 -19.73 -10.89 21.56
N ALA A 409 -20.11 -10.03 20.61
CA ALA A 409 -21.40 -9.37 20.57
C ALA A 409 -22.58 -10.33 20.39
N CYS A 410 -22.34 -11.50 19.78
CA CYS A 410 -23.34 -12.54 19.59
C CYS A 410 -23.51 -13.49 20.78
N ARG A 411 -22.69 -13.39 21.85
CA ARG A 411 -22.75 -14.36 22.97
C ARG A 411 -24.12 -14.37 23.64
N GLY A 412 -24.75 -15.54 23.66
CA GLY A 412 -26.07 -15.74 24.27
C GLY A 412 -27.23 -15.21 23.43
N ARG A 413 -26.96 -14.68 22.23
CA ARG A 413 -27.96 -14.37 21.22
C ARG A 413 -28.22 -15.60 20.35
N GLY A 414 -29.44 -15.73 19.84
CA GLY A 414 -29.73 -16.61 18.71
C GLY A 414 -29.44 -15.94 17.37
N ASP A 415 -29.76 -16.65 16.28
CA ASP A 415 -29.71 -16.10 14.92
C ASP A 415 -30.68 -14.93 14.75
N PHE A 416 -30.37 -14.04 13.81
CA PHE A 416 -31.27 -12.96 13.42
C PHE A 416 -32.48 -13.51 12.67
N LYS A 417 -33.65 -12.89 12.87
CA LYS A 417 -34.89 -13.27 12.21
C LYS A 417 -34.90 -12.91 10.72
N ASP A 418 -34.40 -11.73 10.41
CA ASP A 418 -34.48 -11.12 9.08
C ASP A 418 -33.34 -10.12 8.86
N PHE A 419 -33.25 -9.59 7.64
CA PHE A 419 -32.26 -8.59 7.24
C PHE A 419 -32.30 -7.37 8.16
N GLN A 420 -33.50 -6.89 8.53
CA GLN A 420 -33.69 -5.70 9.36
C GLN A 420 -33.02 -5.86 10.72
N GLU A 421 -33.26 -7.00 11.38
CA GLU A 421 -32.65 -7.29 12.68
C GLU A 421 -31.13 -7.43 12.56
N ALA A 422 -30.65 -8.13 11.52
CA ALA A 422 -29.22 -8.34 11.30
C ALA A 422 -28.47 -7.03 11.02
N VAL A 423 -29.00 -6.19 10.12
CA VAL A 423 -28.36 -4.94 9.74
C VAL A 423 -28.37 -3.93 10.88
N ALA A 424 -29.51 -3.74 11.56
CA ALA A 424 -29.59 -2.83 12.70
C ALA A 424 -28.62 -3.22 13.82
N PHE A 425 -28.53 -4.52 14.13
CA PHE A 425 -27.61 -5.01 15.15
C PHE A 425 -26.14 -4.82 14.76
N ARG A 426 -25.75 -5.26 13.56
CA ARG A 426 -24.34 -5.22 13.12
C ARG A 426 -23.85 -3.79 12.96
N LEU A 427 -24.65 -2.90 12.37
CA LEU A 427 -24.28 -1.48 12.24
C LEU A 427 -24.00 -0.85 13.61
N LYS A 428 -24.89 -1.09 14.58
CA LYS A 428 -24.71 -0.59 15.95
C LYS A 428 -23.46 -1.16 16.62
N ASP A 429 -23.22 -2.46 16.49
CA ASP A 429 -22.02 -3.13 17.02
C ASP A 429 -20.73 -2.59 16.38
N TRP A 430 -20.81 -2.23 15.10
CA TRP A 430 -19.71 -1.68 14.31
C TRP A 430 -19.48 -0.17 14.48
N GLY A 431 -20.31 0.51 15.26
CA GLY A 431 -20.17 1.94 15.60
C GLY A 431 -20.81 2.91 14.60
N TYR A 432 -21.72 2.42 13.76
CA TYR A 432 -22.57 3.27 12.90
C TYR A 432 -23.70 3.88 13.73
N ASP A 433 -24.06 5.14 13.43
CA ASP A 433 -25.14 5.83 14.11
C ASP A 433 -26.49 5.48 13.46
N THR A 434 -27.24 4.61 14.13
CA THR A 434 -28.56 4.15 13.69
C THR A 434 -29.70 4.89 14.40
N GLU A 435 -29.38 5.77 15.35
CA GLU A 435 -30.39 6.49 16.12
C GLU A 435 -30.88 7.73 15.33
N PRO A 436 -32.15 8.12 15.48
CA PRO A 436 -32.64 9.34 14.85
C PRO A 436 -32.02 10.58 15.52
N ALA A 437 -31.72 11.61 14.72
CA ALA A 437 -31.20 12.91 15.17
C ALA A 437 -32.26 14.02 15.04
N LEU A 438 -33.52 13.68 15.26
CA LEU A 438 -34.64 14.62 15.26
C LEU A 438 -34.82 15.20 16.67
N SER A 439 -34.53 16.49 16.85
CA SER A 439 -34.71 17.15 18.15
C SER A 439 -36.19 17.21 18.56
N GLU A 440 -36.49 17.13 19.86
CA GLU A 440 -37.88 17.26 20.36
C GLU A 440 -38.58 18.55 19.89
N PRO A 441 -37.91 19.72 19.85
CA PRO A 441 -38.52 20.94 19.29
C PRO A 441 -38.81 20.84 17.79
N ALA A 442 -37.93 20.20 17.01
CA ALA A 442 -38.17 19.99 15.58
C ALA A 442 -39.36 19.02 15.37
N ALA A 443 -39.43 17.93 16.13
CA ALA A 443 -40.59 17.04 16.12
C ALA A 443 -41.87 17.83 16.45
N ALA A 444 -41.92 18.56 17.55
CA ALA A 444 -43.08 19.39 17.90
C ALA A 444 -43.48 20.38 16.79
N PHE A 445 -42.51 21.01 16.12
CA PHE A 445 -42.75 21.90 14.99
C PHE A 445 -43.46 21.17 13.83
N PHE A 446 -42.96 20.01 13.42
CA PHE A 446 -43.56 19.22 12.35
C PHE A 446 -44.92 18.65 12.73
N GLY A 447 -45.14 18.32 14.01
CA GLY A 447 -46.42 17.83 14.51
C GLY A 447 -47.51 18.89 14.41
N GLU A 448 -47.17 20.15 14.64
CA GLU A 448 -48.09 21.25 14.36
C GLU A 448 -48.37 21.39 12.86
N LEU A 449 -47.37 21.23 11.98
CA LEU A 449 -47.60 21.27 10.53
C LEU A 449 -48.47 20.12 10.04
N ALA A 450 -48.29 18.92 10.60
CA ALA A 450 -49.03 17.70 10.27
C ALA A 450 -50.52 17.75 10.68
N LYS A 451 -50.95 18.74 11.48
CA LYS A 451 -52.37 19.00 11.75
C LYS A 451 -53.12 19.52 10.52
N THR A 452 -52.43 20.18 9.60
CA THR A 452 -53.00 20.67 8.33
C THR A 452 -53.08 19.52 7.33
N LYS A 453 -54.09 18.65 7.47
CA LYS A 453 -54.27 17.45 6.63
C LYS A 453 -54.48 17.73 5.14
N THR A 454 -54.90 18.95 4.79
CA THR A 454 -55.07 19.38 3.39
C THR A 454 -53.75 19.66 2.70
N GLY A 455 -52.65 19.84 3.45
CA GLY A 455 -51.33 20.21 2.93
C GLY A 455 -51.14 21.72 2.76
N TYR A 456 -49.97 22.09 2.26
CA TYR A 456 -49.55 23.46 2.00
C TYR A 456 -49.19 23.62 0.52
N SER A 457 -49.52 24.76 -0.09
CA SER A 457 -49.13 25.08 -1.46
C SER A 457 -49.02 26.58 -1.68
N ALA A 458 -48.32 26.99 -2.73
CA ALA A 458 -48.23 28.39 -3.11
C ALA A 458 -49.63 28.95 -3.43
N PRO A 459 -49.99 30.17 -2.98
CA PRO A 459 -51.31 30.75 -3.24
C PRO A 459 -51.63 30.83 -4.74
N GLY A 460 -52.80 30.31 -5.13
CA GLY A 460 -53.28 30.35 -6.51
C GLY A 460 -52.63 29.31 -7.44
N ASP A 461 -51.77 28.43 -6.93
CA ASP A 461 -51.15 27.37 -7.72
C ASP A 461 -52.12 26.21 -7.96
N THR A 462 -52.45 26.01 -9.24
CA THR A 462 -53.27 24.89 -9.73
C THR A 462 -52.45 23.86 -10.51
N THR A 463 -51.13 24.03 -10.56
CA THR A 463 -50.19 23.15 -11.27
C THR A 463 -49.61 22.11 -10.31
N GLU A 464 -48.59 21.38 -10.73
CA GLU A 464 -47.89 20.36 -9.94
C GLU A 464 -47.37 20.94 -8.62
N GLY A 465 -47.69 20.31 -7.49
CA GLY A 465 -47.44 20.87 -6.15
C GLY A 465 -48.55 21.80 -5.64
N GLY A 466 -49.55 22.10 -6.48
CA GLY A 466 -50.75 22.87 -6.17
C GLY A 466 -51.69 22.14 -5.19
N CYS A 467 -52.60 22.87 -4.55
CA CYS A 467 -53.59 22.27 -3.64
C CYS A 467 -54.47 21.18 -4.29
N ALA A 468 -54.64 21.22 -5.61
CA ALA A 468 -55.36 20.21 -6.37
C ALA A 468 -54.48 19.03 -6.83
N MET A 469 -53.16 19.20 -6.86
CA MET A 469 -52.21 18.32 -7.56
C MET A 469 -50.96 18.09 -6.70
N GLY A 470 -51.15 17.42 -5.56
CA GLY A 470 -50.06 16.99 -4.67
C GLY A 470 -49.43 18.12 -3.82
N PRO A 471 -50.20 18.79 -2.94
CA PRO A 471 -49.62 19.79 -2.05
C PRO A 471 -48.62 19.18 -1.07
N THR A 472 -47.72 19.99 -0.54
CA THR A 472 -46.74 19.56 0.47
C THR A 472 -47.46 19.14 1.75
N ARG A 473 -47.21 17.92 2.22
CA ARG A 473 -47.81 17.35 3.42
C ARG A 473 -46.74 16.84 4.36
N PHE A 474 -47.04 16.94 5.65
CA PHE A 474 -46.20 16.48 6.73
C PHE A 474 -46.92 15.34 7.46
N GLU A 475 -46.22 14.23 7.63
CA GLU A 475 -46.67 13.10 8.43
C GLU A 475 -45.56 12.74 9.42
N GLU A 476 -45.91 12.68 10.69
CA GLU A 476 -44.96 12.29 11.72
C GLU A 476 -45.03 10.79 11.97
N ALA A 477 -43.86 10.19 12.14
CA ALA A 477 -43.75 8.87 12.74
C ALA A 477 -42.81 8.94 13.95
N PRO A 478 -43.27 9.46 15.11
CA PRO A 478 -42.42 9.66 16.29
C PRO A 478 -41.77 8.36 16.78
N ALA A 479 -42.46 7.24 16.66
CA ALA A 479 -41.92 5.91 17.00
C ALA A 479 -40.75 5.47 16.11
N LYS A 480 -40.61 6.07 14.93
CA LYS A 480 -39.53 5.84 13.97
C LYS A 480 -38.48 6.97 13.99
N GLY A 481 -38.73 8.04 14.75
CA GLY A 481 -37.83 9.19 14.84
C GLY A 481 -37.69 9.98 13.54
N ILE A 482 -38.72 9.99 12.71
CA ILE A 482 -38.71 10.69 11.41
C ILE A 482 -39.96 11.55 11.20
N VAL A 483 -39.83 12.48 10.25
CA VAL A 483 -40.94 13.19 9.63
C VAL A 483 -40.93 12.90 8.13
N ALA A 484 -42.04 12.41 7.60
CA ALA A 484 -42.26 12.27 6.17
C ALA A 484 -42.82 13.58 5.59
N VAL A 485 -42.18 14.07 4.54
CA VAL A 485 -42.62 15.22 3.75
C VAL A 485 -42.94 14.72 2.35
N SER A 486 -44.20 14.78 1.94
CA SER A 486 -44.63 14.36 0.60
C SER A 486 -45.13 15.54 -0.21
N GLY A 487 -44.95 15.49 -1.51
CA GLY A 487 -45.50 16.46 -2.46
C GLY A 487 -45.92 15.77 -3.76
N TYR A 488 -45.96 16.52 -4.85
CA TYR A 488 -46.22 15.97 -6.17
C TYR A 488 -45.05 15.08 -6.61
N GLU A 489 -45.29 13.77 -6.72
CA GLU A 489 -44.33 12.76 -7.23
C GLU A 489 -43.01 12.62 -6.46
N TYR A 490 -42.92 13.16 -5.24
CA TYR A 490 -41.79 12.94 -4.34
C TYR A 490 -42.20 12.69 -2.89
N THR A 491 -41.31 12.03 -2.16
CA THR A 491 -41.35 11.90 -0.71
C THR A 491 -39.94 12.04 -0.12
N CYS A 492 -39.84 12.75 0.99
CA CYS A 492 -38.62 12.93 1.75
C CYS A 492 -38.83 12.44 3.19
N HIS A 493 -37.84 11.76 3.75
CA HIS A 493 -37.81 11.42 5.18
C HIS A 493 -36.73 12.24 5.89
N ILE A 494 -37.16 13.02 6.87
CA ILE A 494 -36.29 13.83 7.73
C ILE A 494 -36.03 13.03 9.00
N GLY A 495 -34.79 12.55 9.14
CA GLY A 495 -34.30 11.86 10.33
C GLY A 495 -33.37 12.72 11.18
N ARG A 496 -33.00 13.91 10.68
CA ARG A 496 -32.11 14.86 11.33
C ARG A 496 -32.64 16.28 11.15
N ALA A 497 -33.02 16.91 12.26
CA ALA A 497 -33.45 18.30 12.25
C ALA A 497 -33.28 18.99 13.60
N ASP A 498 -32.89 20.26 13.54
CA ASP A 498 -32.70 21.14 14.68
C ASP A 498 -33.39 22.48 14.48
N VAL A 499 -33.72 23.11 15.59
CA VAL A 499 -34.35 24.43 15.61
C VAL A 499 -33.28 25.50 15.81
N LEU A 500 -33.24 26.47 14.89
CA LEU A 500 -32.42 27.66 14.96
C LEU A 500 -33.34 28.89 14.98
N HIS A 501 -33.52 29.49 16.16
CA HIS A 501 -34.50 30.54 16.40
C HIS A 501 -35.93 30.09 16.04
N ASP A 502 -36.57 30.73 15.06
CA ASP A 502 -37.94 30.44 14.61
C ASP A 502 -37.97 29.53 13.37
N SER A 503 -36.81 28.98 12.99
CA SER A 503 -36.60 28.20 11.78
C SER A 503 -36.18 26.77 12.13
N VAL A 504 -36.66 25.78 11.38
CA VAL A 504 -36.23 24.39 11.51
C VAL A 504 -35.35 24.03 10.33
N VAL A 505 -34.10 23.65 10.61
CA VAL A 505 -33.13 23.21 9.61
C VAL A 505 -33.12 21.69 9.59
N THR A 506 -33.26 21.11 8.39
CA THR A 506 -33.43 19.67 8.21
C THR A 506 -32.42 19.12 7.22
N GLU A 507 -31.96 17.91 7.48
CA GLU A 507 -31.38 17.04 6.45
C GLU A 507 -32.43 15.99 6.06
N ALA A 508 -32.80 16.02 4.79
CA ALA A 508 -33.82 15.16 4.23
C ALA A 508 -33.20 14.20 3.22
N PHE A 509 -33.59 12.93 3.29
CA PHE A 509 -33.31 11.97 2.24
C PHE A 509 -34.59 11.74 1.44
N CYS A 510 -34.52 11.93 0.13
CA CYS A 510 -35.69 12.03 -0.73
C CYS A 510 -35.65 11.02 -1.87
N THR A 511 -36.84 10.68 -2.37
CA THR A 511 -37.05 9.92 -3.59
C THR A 511 -38.24 10.44 -4.37
N GLY A 512 -38.20 10.28 -5.68
CA GLY A 512 -39.22 10.73 -6.63
C GLY A 512 -38.78 10.36 -8.05
N GLU A 513 -39.74 9.98 -8.90
CA GLU A 513 -39.49 9.62 -10.31
C GLU A 513 -38.37 8.57 -10.54
N GLY A 514 -38.10 7.71 -9.55
CA GLY A 514 -37.05 6.69 -9.61
C GLY A 514 -35.65 7.19 -9.26
N GLU A 515 -35.51 8.41 -8.77
CA GLU A 515 -34.24 8.97 -8.28
C GLU A 515 -34.20 9.08 -6.75
N TYR A 516 -32.98 9.23 -6.24
CA TYR A 516 -32.70 9.53 -4.83
C TYR A 516 -31.82 10.76 -4.76
N TRP A 517 -32.10 11.66 -3.80
CA TRP A 517 -31.26 12.82 -3.54
C TRP A 517 -31.28 13.20 -2.07
N LEU A 518 -30.28 13.99 -1.67
CA LEU A 518 -30.23 14.64 -0.38
C LEU A 518 -30.68 16.09 -0.55
N ASP A 519 -31.51 16.57 0.37
CA ASP A 519 -31.87 17.98 0.40
C ASP A 519 -31.71 18.56 1.81
N ARG A 520 -31.20 19.79 1.85
CA ARG A 520 -31.12 20.58 3.08
C ARG A 520 -32.22 21.62 3.01
N GLN A 521 -33.18 21.52 3.91
CA GLN A 521 -34.35 22.38 3.92
C GLN A 521 -34.40 23.23 5.18
N ILE A 522 -34.94 24.44 5.04
CA ILE A 522 -35.27 25.32 6.16
C ILE A 522 -36.77 25.60 6.08
N PHE A 523 -37.45 25.37 7.19
CA PHE A 523 -38.87 25.64 7.35
C PHE A 523 -39.08 26.75 8.36
N GLU A 524 -39.85 27.78 8.01
CA GLU A 524 -40.16 28.90 8.89
C GLU A 524 -41.67 29.17 8.89
N LYS A 525 -42.28 29.32 10.06
CA LYS A 525 -43.70 29.66 10.16
C LYS A 525 -43.91 31.17 10.06
N ASP A 526 -44.88 31.58 9.24
CA ASP A 526 -45.38 32.95 9.15
C ASP A 526 -46.90 32.95 9.36
N GLY A 527 -47.32 32.94 10.63
CA GLY A 527 -48.72 32.75 11.00
C GLY A 527 -49.22 31.36 10.62
N ALA A 528 -50.18 31.29 9.70
CA ALA A 528 -50.67 30.04 9.13
C ALA A 528 -49.87 29.58 7.90
N ASP A 529 -49.07 30.48 7.32
CA ASP A 529 -48.24 30.19 6.16
C ASP A 529 -46.92 29.53 6.59
N LEU A 530 -46.28 28.88 5.63
CA LEU A 530 -45.01 28.18 5.77
C LEU A 530 -44.05 28.68 4.69
N TRP A 531 -42.89 29.17 5.10
CA TRP A 531 -41.76 29.36 4.21
C TRP A 531 -40.94 28.08 4.13
N GLN A 532 -40.63 27.67 2.90
CA GLN A 532 -39.74 26.55 2.61
C GLN A 532 -38.57 27.03 1.76
N HIS A 533 -37.37 26.82 2.29
CA HIS A 533 -36.10 27.04 1.61
C HIS A 533 -35.48 25.67 1.37
N SER A 534 -35.02 25.42 0.15
CA SER A 534 -34.35 24.18 -0.23
C SER A 534 -33.04 24.53 -0.89
N LEU A 535 -31.94 23.96 -0.40
CA LEU A 535 -30.62 24.28 -0.91
C LEU A 535 -30.45 23.81 -2.35
N SER A 536 -30.90 22.59 -2.67
CA SER A 536 -30.85 22.05 -4.05
C SER A 536 -31.62 22.95 -5.04
N ARG A 537 -32.78 23.47 -4.61
CA ARG A 537 -33.57 24.44 -5.40
C ARG A 537 -32.84 25.78 -5.55
N MET A 538 -32.22 26.29 -4.50
CA MET A 538 -31.46 27.53 -4.54
C MET A 538 -30.23 27.44 -5.45
N GLU A 539 -29.51 26.32 -5.44
CA GLU A 539 -28.41 26.02 -6.37
C GLU A 539 -28.91 26.00 -7.83
N SER A 540 -30.16 25.56 -8.03
CA SER A 540 -30.86 25.63 -9.32
C SER A 540 -31.47 27.01 -9.65
N GLY A 541 -31.17 28.05 -8.85
CA GLY A 541 -31.65 29.42 -9.05
C GLY A 541 -33.12 29.66 -8.68
N LEU A 542 -33.79 28.70 -8.04
CA LEU A 542 -35.18 28.82 -7.61
C LEU A 542 -35.27 29.57 -6.28
N LYS A 543 -36.34 30.36 -6.13
CA LYS A 543 -36.61 31.14 -4.91
C LYS A 543 -37.27 30.29 -3.82
N PRO A 544 -37.16 30.70 -2.54
CA PRO A 544 -37.96 30.14 -1.45
C PRO A 544 -39.45 30.21 -1.76
N VAL A 545 -40.20 29.21 -1.29
CA VAL A 545 -41.64 29.11 -1.51
C VAL A 545 -42.38 29.53 -0.24
N LYS A 546 -43.30 30.48 -0.38
CA LYS A 546 -44.32 30.75 0.64
C LYS A 546 -45.56 29.91 0.33
N ALA A 547 -45.88 28.98 1.21
CA ALA A 547 -47.02 28.08 1.07
C ALA A 547 -48.10 28.39 2.11
N ALA A 548 -49.35 28.47 1.67
CA ALA A 548 -50.51 28.62 2.54
C ALA A 548 -51.22 27.27 2.73
N PRO A 549 -51.95 27.07 3.84
CA PRO A 549 -52.79 25.88 4.03
C PRO A 549 -53.79 25.74 2.90
N CYS A 550 -53.85 24.54 2.32
CA CYS A 550 -54.82 24.25 1.28
C CYS A 550 -56.25 24.24 1.86
N PRO A 551 -57.23 24.76 1.12
CA PRO A 551 -58.61 24.76 1.58
C PRO A 551 -59.11 23.33 1.79
N ALA A 552 -60.00 23.14 2.77
CA ALA A 552 -60.72 21.88 2.92
C ALA A 552 -61.46 21.57 1.61
N LYS A 553 -61.33 20.33 1.12
CA LYS A 553 -62.15 19.87 0.00
C LYS A 553 -63.62 19.92 0.45
N PRO A 554 -64.52 20.49 -0.36
CA PRO A 554 -65.94 20.61 -0.03
C PRO A 554 -66.64 19.27 0.15
#